data_AF-A0A2W4LLN7-F1
#
_entry.id   AF-A0A2W4LLN7-F1
#
_cell.length_a   1.000
_cell.length_b   1.000
_cell.length_c   1.000
_cell.angle_alpha   90.00
_cell.angle_beta   90.00
_cell.angle_gamma   90.00
#
_symmetry.space_group_name_H-M   'P 1'
#
loop_
_entity.id
_entity.type
_entity.pdbx_description
1 polymer ?
#
loop_
_entity_poly.entity_id
_entity_poly.type
_entity_poly.pdbx_seq_one_letter_code
_entity_poly.pdbx_strand_id
1 'polypeptide(L)'
;MSCGEPLRVRDRSPGPVGTPLISQAARQTATALAGRTAAPGTGSPARTATPAVQSDSPEPPAATNTAPPTAAPTDTDAPTRATPAPVSPATPVVIVPATPVPQTSEQRWRAQQEDRQVLEERPLYTARSPVPLLWWDPATGQVLEIGLIRGDFPVQARFTFRPTGQPALEVPYRINADFGLTAVSEAVLQRLRAAGYTEFAETFVIVSDAVQPR
;
A
#
# COMPACT_ATOMS: atom_id res chain seq x y z
N MET A 1 -32.95 54.29 -40.78
CA MET A 1 -33.66 53.05 -40.42
C MET A 1 -32.86 52.36 -39.34
N SER A 2 -33.52 52.05 -38.23
CA SER A 2 -32.95 51.85 -36.89
C SER A 2 -32.03 50.65 -36.70
N CYS A 3 -31.01 50.88 -35.87
CA CYS A 3 -30.23 49.94 -35.10
C CYS A 3 -31.11 49.17 -34.07
N GLY A 4 -30.72 47.93 -33.75
CA GLY A 4 -31.21 47.16 -32.61
C GLY A 4 -30.05 46.55 -31.84
N GLU A 5 -29.73 47.16 -30.69
CA GLU A 5 -28.64 46.84 -29.76
C GLU A 5 -28.88 45.54 -28.94
N PRO A 6 -27.80 44.96 -28.36
CA PRO A 6 -27.87 43.81 -27.46
C PRO A 6 -28.33 44.18 -26.05
N LEU A 7 -29.21 43.35 -25.47
CA LEU A 7 -29.66 43.45 -24.09
C LEU A 7 -28.48 43.26 -23.12
N ARG A 8 -28.03 44.37 -22.52
CA ARG A 8 -27.22 44.39 -21.31
C ARG A 8 -28.11 44.16 -20.08
N VAL A 9 -27.88 43.08 -19.33
CA VAL A 9 -28.35 42.96 -17.96
C VAL A 9 -27.31 43.59 -17.04
N ARG A 10 -27.76 44.59 -16.28
CA ARG A 10 -26.99 45.38 -15.31
C ARG A 10 -26.71 44.58 -14.04
N ASP A 11 -25.44 44.61 -13.65
CA ASP A 11 -24.92 45.07 -12.35
C ASP A 11 -25.86 45.04 -11.13
N ARG A 12 -25.49 44.21 -10.13
CA ARG A 12 -25.75 44.44 -8.70
C ARG A 12 -24.53 43.99 -7.89
N SER A 13 -23.64 44.93 -7.56
CA SER A 13 -22.80 44.86 -6.35
C SER A 13 -23.52 45.54 -5.17
N PRO A 14 -22.92 45.68 -3.97
CA PRO A 14 -22.75 44.69 -2.91
C PRO A 14 -23.50 45.09 -1.61
N GLY A 15 -23.71 44.16 -0.68
CA GLY A 15 -24.31 44.42 0.64
C GLY A 15 -23.53 43.76 1.79
N PRO A 16 -23.56 44.32 3.02
CA PRO A 16 -22.42 44.31 3.94
C PRO A 16 -22.43 43.22 5.03
N VAL A 17 -21.20 42.85 5.43
CA VAL A 17 -20.67 42.68 6.79
C VAL A 17 -21.68 42.45 7.92
N GLY A 18 -21.75 41.20 8.40
CA GLY A 18 -22.26 40.83 9.72
C GLY A 18 -21.13 40.28 10.59
N THR A 19 -20.70 41.07 11.57
CA THR A 19 -19.64 40.90 12.57
C THR A 19 -19.94 39.75 13.55
N PRO A 20 -18.92 39.13 14.19
CA PRO A 20 -19.06 37.88 14.95
C PRO A 20 -19.57 38.09 16.38
N LEU A 21 -20.29 37.11 16.91
CA LEU A 21 -20.59 37.06 18.35
C LEU A 21 -19.48 36.29 19.08
N ILE A 22 -18.84 37.04 19.95
CA ILE A 22 -17.84 36.68 20.95
C ILE A 22 -18.44 35.67 21.94
N SER A 23 -17.68 34.62 22.27
CA SER A 23 -17.70 34.05 23.62
C SER A 23 -16.31 33.53 23.97
N GLN A 24 -15.57 34.44 24.60
CA GLN A 24 -14.30 34.23 25.27
C GLN A 24 -14.60 33.88 26.73
N ALA A 25 -14.28 32.66 27.13
CA ALA A 25 -14.07 32.25 28.53
C ALA A 25 -13.22 30.96 28.46
N ALA A 26 -12.11 30.77 29.16
CA ALA A 26 -11.41 31.56 30.15
C ALA A 26 -9.93 31.13 30.10
N ARG A 27 -9.06 32.06 30.44
CA ARG A 27 -7.66 31.80 30.82
C ARG A 27 -7.60 30.84 32.00
N GLN A 28 -6.77 29.80 31.94
CA GLN A 28 -6.08 29.24 33.10
C GLN A 28 -4.67 28.79 32.65
N THR A 29 -3.68 29.67 32.77
CA THR A 29 -2.56 29.58 33.75
C THR A 29 -1.77 28.28 33.69
N ALA A 30 -0.56 28.38 33.11
CA ALA A 30 0.56 27.51 33.41
C ALA A 30 1.10 27.82 34.82
N THR A 31 1.33 26.80 35.66
CA THR A 31 2.30 26.82 36.76
C THR A 31 2.65 25.37 37.12
N ALA A 32 3.95 25.10 37.22
CA ALA A 32 4.57 23.84 37.58
C ALA A 32 4.26 23.40 39.02
N LEU A 33 4.33 22.09 39.31
CA LEU A 33 4.83 21.64 40.61
C LEU A 33 5.41 20.22 40.54
N ALA A 34 6.66 20.13 40.98
CA ALA A 34 7.33 18.90 41.36
C ALA A 34 6.69 18.29 42.62
N GLY A 35 6.79 16.96 42.72
CA GLY A 35 6.93 16.23 43.99
C GLY A 35 5.67 16.02 44.82
N ARG A 36 5.24 14.75 44.96
CA ARG A 36 5.22 14.05 46.26
C ARG A 36 4.70 12.61 46.12
N THR A 37 5.52 11.69 46.64
CA THR A 37 5.16 10.63 47.59
C THR A 37 4.00 9.69 47.22
N ALA A 38 4.38 8.49 46.77
CA ALA A 38 3.52 7.30 46.79
C ALA A 38 3.74 6.50 48.08
N ALA A 39 2.64 6.12 48.76
CA ALA A 39 2.42 4.90 49.56
C ALA A 39 0.96 4.92 50.13
N PRO A 40 0.44 3.82 50.71
CA PRO A 40 -0.11 2.64 50.04
C PRO A 40 -1.60 2.37 50.44
N GLY A 41 -2.28 1.47 49.75
CA GLY A 41 -3.63 1.00 50.15
C GLY A 41 -4.35 0.29 49.01
N THR A 42 -4.15 -1.00 48.80
CA THR A 42 -4.99 -2.11 49.31
C THR A 42 -6.42 -2.09 48.76
N GLY A 43 -6.73 -3.04 47.87
CA GLY A 43 -8.11 -3.28 47.42
C GLY A 43 -8.24 -4.10 46.14
N SER A 44 -7.78 -5.35 46.15
CA SER A 44 -8.23 -6.37 45.18
C SER A 44 -9.56 -6.94 45.68
N PRO A 45 -10.52 -7.22 44.80
CA PRO A 45 -10.74 -8.63 44.47
C PRO A 45 -10.98 -8.91 42.97
N ALA A 46 -10.27 -9.95 42.53
CA ALA A 46 -10.73 -11.03 41.66
C ALA A 46 -12.00 -10.83 40.82
N ARG A 47 -11.83 -10.83 39.48
CA ARG A 47 -12.64 -11.65 38.58
C ARG A 47 -11.78 -12.26 37.48
N THR A 48 -11.57 -13.56 37.63
CA THR A 48 -11.14 -14.49 36.59
C THR A 48 -12.25 -14.62 35.55
N ALA A 49 -11.95 -14.33 34.29
CA ALA A 49 -12.73 -14.80 33.16
C ALA A 49 -11.75 -15.09 32.01
N THR A 50 -11.42 -16.37 31.89
CA THR A 50 -10.67 -16.98 30.80
C THR A 50 -11.65 -17.32 29.69
N PRO A 51 -11.52 -16.79 28.46
CA PRO A 51 -12.09 -17.41 27.28
C PRO A 51 -11.04 -18.35 26.70
N ALA A 52 -11.29 -19.65 26.83
CA ALA A 52 -10.59 -20.67 26.05
C ALA A 52 -11.02 -20.52 24.58
N VAL A 53 -10.07 -20.22 23.70
CA VAL A 53 -10.30 -20.30 22.25
C VAL A 53 -9.65 -21.60 21.79
N GLN A 54 -10.51 -22.49 21.29
CA GLN A 54 -10.19 -23.84 20.86
C GLN A 54 -9.26 -23.80 19.65
N SER A 55 -8.18 -24.58 19.73
CA SER A 55 -7.39 -24.98 18.57
C SER A 55 -8.21 -26.00 17.77
N ASP A 56 -8.75 -25.59 16.63
CA ASP A 56 -9.23 -26.51 15.61
C ASP A 56 -8.18 -26.52 14.48
N SER A 57 -7.44 -27.62 14.42
CA SER A 57 -6.41 -27.88 13.43
C SER A 57 -7.06 -28.77 12.35
N PRO A 58 -7.18 -28.33 11.09
CA PRO A 58 -7.67 -29.21 10.05
C PRO A 58 -6.58 -30.24 9.68
N GLU A 59 -6.86 -31.48 10.07
CA GLU A 59 -6.16 -32.71 9.67
C GLU A 59 -6.23 -32.87 8.13
N PRO A 60 -5.11 -33.13 7.44
CA PRO A 60 -5.12 -33.44 6.02
C PRO A 60 -5.63 -34.88 5.79
N PRO A 61 -6.61 -35.11 4.90
CA PRO A 61 -7.01 -36.46 4.53
C PRO A 61 -5.89 -37.15 3.75
N ALA A 62 -5.41 -38.28 4.29
CA ALA A 62 -4.61 -39.26 3.57
C ALA A 62 -5.51 -40.01 2.55
N ALA A 63 -5.09 -40.04 1.28
CA ALA A 63 -5.73 -40.86 0.25
C ALA A 63 -4.68 -41.60 -0.59
N THR A 64 -4.39 -42.81 -0.15
CA THR A 64 -4.33 -44.09 -0.89
C THR A 64 -3.92 -44.06 -2.38
N ASN A 65 -2.75 -44.66 -2.64
CA ASN A 65 -2.33 -45.27 -3.91
C ASN A 65 -3.38 -46.26 -4.44
N THR A 66 -3.78 -46.15 -5.70
CA THR A 66 -4.29 -47.28 -6.52
C THR A 66 -4.08 -46.98 -8.01
N ALA A 67 -3.10 -47.62 -8.64
CA ALA A 67 -3.09 -47.89 -10.08
C ALA A 67 -4.02 -49.08 -10.37
N PRO A 68 -4.63 -49.20 -11.57
CA PRO A 68 -4.26 -50.29 -12.50
C PRO A 68 -4.52 -49.90 -14.01
N PRO A 69 -4.62 -50.81 -15.02
CA PRO A 69 -3.68 -50.83 -16.14
C PRO A 69 -4.33 -50.75 -17.56
N THR A 70 -3.46 -50.76 -18.58
CA THR A 70 -3.62 -51.31 -19.95
C THR A 70 -4.80 -50.88 -20.85
N ALA A 71 -4.46 -50.28 -21.99
CA ALA A 71 -5.02 -50.65 -23.29
C ALA A 71 -3.97 -50.43 -24.40
N ALA A 72 -3.69 -51.48 -25.16
CA ALA A 72 -2.91 -51.45 -26.40
C ALA A 72 -3.75 -50.85 -27.55
N PRO A 73 -3.08 -50.37 -28.61
CA PRO A 73 -3.35 -51.03 -29.89
C PRO A 73 -2.07 -51.46 -30.63
N THR A 74 -2.16 -52.65 -31.20
CA THR A 74 -1.30 -53.19 -32.25
C THR A 74 -1.70 -52.54 -33.57
N ASP A 75 -0.72 -52.02 -34.32
CA ASP A 75 -0.77 -52.18 -35.78
C ASP A 75 0.64 -52.28 -36.39
N THR A 76 0.66 -53.03 -37.47
CA THR A 76 1.80 -53.65 -38.16
C THR A 76 2.21 -52.78 -39.34
N ASP A 77 3.51 -52.51 -39.56
CA ASP A 77 4.14 -52.67 -40.90
C ASP A 77 5.68 -52.54 -40.93
N ALA A 78 6.28 -53.48 -41.67
CA ALA A 78 7.56 -53.53 -42.41
C ALA A 78 8.94 -53.08 -41.81
N PRO A 79 10.01 -53.89 -41.98
CA PRO A 79 11.36 -53.54 -41.57
C PRO A 79 12.07 -52.69 -42.65
N THR A 80 12.32 -51.42 -42.36
CA THR A 80 13.32 -50.63 -43.10
C THR A 80 14.67 -50.74 -42.40
N ARG A 81 15.63 -51.37 -43.08
CA ARG A 81 17.04 -51.46 -42.69
C ARG A 81 17.64 -50.05 -42.58
N ALA A 82 17.80 -49.54 -41.36
CA ALA A 82 18.51 -48.30 -41.09
C ALA A 82 19.97 -48.58 -40.67
N THR A 83 20.89 -47.95 -41.38
CA THR A 83 22.34 -47.85 -41.15
C THR A 83 22.66 -47.51 -39.68
N PRO A 84 23.69 -48.12 -39.05
CA PRO A 84 24.10 -47.72 -37.70
C PRO A 84 24.60 -46.27 -37.72
N ALA A 85 23.86 -45.38 -37.06
CA ALA A 85 24.31 -44.01 -36.79
C ALA A 85 25.44 -44.04 -35.74
N PRO A 86 26.46 -43.19 -35.85
CA PRO A 86 27.50 -43.09 -34.83
C PRO A 86 26.87 -42.63 -33.51
N VAL A 87 27.10 -43.39 -32.45
CA VAL A 87 26.69 -43.02 -31.09
C VAL A 87 27.49 -41.78 -30.64
N SER A 88 26.82 -40.63 -30.56
CA SER A 88 27.40 -39.46 -29.89
C SER A 88 27.41 -39.72 -28.38
N PRO A 89 28.52 -39.49 -27.67
CA PRO A 89 28.53 -39.57 -26.21
C PRO A 89 27.63 -38.47 -25.65
N ALA A 90 26.56 -38.85 -24.96
CA ALA A 90 25.72 -37.90 -24.23
C ALA A 90 26.56 -37.25 -23.13
N THR A 91 26.81 -35.95 -23.25
CA THR A 91 27.36 -35.16 -22.16
C THR A 91 26.37 -35.15 -21.00
N PRO A 92 26.80 -35.44 -19.75
CA PRO A 92 25.91 -35.35 -18.61
C PRO A 92 25.48 -33.89 -18.42
N VAL A 93 24.20 -33.60 -18.63
CA VAL A 93 23.61 -32.30 -18.31
C VAL A 93 23.51 -32.20 -16.79
N VAL A 94 24.47 -31.52 -16.17
CA VAL A 94 24.38 -31.14 -14.75
C VAL A 94 23.42 -29.96 -14.64
N ILE A 95 22.16 -30.24 -14.28
CA ILE A 95 21.20 -29.20 -13.94
C ILE A 95 21.54 -28.72 -12.53
N VAL A 96 22.27 -27.60 -12.42
CA VAL A 96 22.44 -26.91 -11.15
C VAL A 96 21.18 -26.07 -10.91
N PRO A 97 20.41 -26.32 -9.84
CA PRO A 97 19.29 -25.45 -9.49
C PRO A 97 19.85 -24.06 -9.16
N ALA A 98 19.54 -23.07 -9.99
CA ALA A 98 19.85 -21.69 -9.67
C ALA A 98 18.84 -21.23 -8.60
N THR A 99 19.28 -21.14 -7.34
CA THR A 99 18.48 -20.53 -6.28
C THR A 99 18.39 -19.02 -6.57
N PRO A 100 17.19 -18.46 -6.81
CA PRO A 100 17.06 -17.03 -7.04
C PRO A 100 17.49 -16.27 -5.78
N VAL A 101 18.25 -15.19 -5.98
CA VAL A 101 18.66 -14.28 -4.90
C VAL A 101 17.39 -13.71 -4.24
N PRO A 102 17.27 -13.75 -2.90
CA PRO A 102 16.11 -13.18 -2.22
C PRO A 102 16.05 -11.66 -2.47
N GLN A 103 14.91 -11.20 -2.99
CA GLN A 103 14.68 -9.79 -3.25
C GLN A 103 14.45 -9.00 -1.95
N THR A 104 15.02 -7.80 -1.87
CA THR A 104 14.76 -6.86 -0.76
C THR A 104 13.36 -6.25 -0.85
N SER A 105 12.85 -5.70 0.26
CA SER A 105 11.57 -4.96 0.30
C SER A 105 11.48 -3.89 -0.79
N GLU A 106 12.55 -3.10 -0.95
CA GLU A 106 12.61 -2.05 -1.96
C GLU A 106 12.61 -2.64 -3.38
N GLN A 107 13.37 -3.71 -3.65
CA GLN A 107 13.34 -4.37 -4.97
C GLN A 107 11.94 -4.87 -5.33
N ARG A 108 11.24 -5.44 -4.35
CA ARG A 108 9.86 -5.90 -4.53
C ARG A 108 8.91 -4.73 -4.80
N TRP A 109 9.09 -3.61 -4.10
CA TRP A 109 8.31 -2.39 -4.34
C TRP A 109 8.57 -1.82 -5.73
N ARG A 110 9.85 -1.69 -6.13
CA ARG A 110 10.24 -1.25 -7.48
C ARG A 110 9.66 -2.14 -8.58
N ALA A 111 9.54 -3.45 -8.34
CA ALA A 111 8.91 -4.36 -9.28
C ALA A 111 7.40 -4.10 -9.52
N GLN A 112 6.74 -3.30 -8.66
CA GLN A 112 5.34 -2.89 -8.85
C GLN A 112 5.20 -1.55 -9.61
N GLN A 113 6.30 -0.84 -9.83
CA GLN A 113 6.31 0.46 -10.49
C GLN A 113 6.71 0.30 -11.96
N GLU A 114 5.74 0.35 -12.86
CA GLU A 114 6.00 0.35 -14.30
C GLU A 114 6.23 1.77 -14.81
N ASP A 115 7.13 1.90 -15.80
CA ASP A 115 7.46 3.18 -16.43
C ASP A 115 7.80 4.29 -15.43
N ARG A 116 8.45 3.92 -14.32
CA ARG A 116 8.76 4.87 -13.24
C ARG A 116 9.68 5.98 -13.73
N GLN A 117 9.22 7.21 -13.56
CA GLN A 117 9.98 8.42 -13.86
C GLN A 117 10.19 9.20 -12.58
N VAL A 118 11.45 9.27 -12.12
CA VAL A 118 11.86 10.14 -11.00
C VAL A 118 11.82 11.58 -11.48
N LEU A 119 11.27 12.44 -10.65
CA LEU A 119 11.20 13.87 -10.92
C LEU A 119 12.37 14.54 -10.18
N GLU A 120 13.23 15.25 -10.92
CA GLU A 120 14.44 15.90 -10.36
C GLU A 120 14.06 17.01 -9.38
N GLU A 121 13.14 17.87 -9.79
CA GLU A 121 12.40 18.74 -8.89
C GLU A 121 11.27 17.90 -8.28
N ARG A 122 11.02 18.03 -6.98
CA ARG A 122 9.87 17.39 -6.31
C ARG A 122 8.66 18.30 -6.46
N PRO A 123 7.86 18.23 -7.55
CA PRO A 123 6.74 19.13 -7.73
C PRO A 123 5.72 18.95 -6.62
N LEU A 124 5.05 20.04 -6.29
CA LEU A 124 3.93 20.03 -5.38
C LEU A 124 2.65 19.68 -6.15
N TYR A 125 1.88 18.76 -5.61
CA TYR A 125 0.51 18.48 -6.04
C TYR A 125 -0.44 18.90 -4.94
N THR A 126 -1.70 19.12 -5.29
CA THR A 126 -2.77 19.43 -4.34
C THR A 126 -3.91 18.43 -4.46
N ALA A 127 -4.35 17.89 -3.33
CA ALA A 127 -5.54 17.07 -3.19
C ALA A 127 -6.74 17.95 -2.82
N ARG A 128 -7.63 18.20 -3.79
CA ARG A 128 -8.82 19.06 -3.62
C ARG A 128 -9.87 18.44 -2.70
N SER A 129 -9.93 17.12 -2.69
CA SER A 129 -10.76 16.28 -1.81
C SER A 129 -9.86 15.32 -1.03
N PRO A 130 -10.32 14.69 0.07
CA PRO A 130 -9.56 13.64 0.74
C PRO A 130 -9.23 12.49 -0.23
N VAL A 131 -7.94 12.16 -0.36
CA VAL A 131 -7.43 11.09 -1.25
C VAL A 131 -6.68 10.06 -0.39
N PRO A 132 -6.85 8.75 -0.63
CA PRO A 132 -6.13 7.72 0.11
C PRO A 132 -4.64 7.75 -0.21
N LEU A 133 -3.83 7.81 0.84
CA LEU A 133 -2.40 7.55 0.81
C LEU A 133 -2.17 6.07 1.01
N LEU A 134 -1.62 5.43 0.00
CA LEU A 134 -1.47 3.98 -0.09
C LEU A 134 -0.02 3.58 0.14
N TRP A 135 0.17 2.40 0.74
CA TRP A 135 1.46 1.74 0.84
C TRP A 135 1.33 0.31 0.38
N TRP A 136 2.34 -0.16 -0.34
CA TRP A 136 2.41 -1.54 -0.77
C TRP A 136 3.29 -2.32 0.20
N ASP A 137 2.70 -3.32 0.85
CA ASP A 137 3.36 -4.19 1.82
C ASP A 137 4.23 -5.23 1.07
N PRO A 138 5.57 -5.14 1.14
CA PRO A 138 6.46 -6.04 0.41
C PRO A 138 6.52 -7.45 0.96
N ALA A 139 6.01 -7.67 2.18
CA ALA A 139 5.95 -9.01 2.78
C ALA A 139 4.75 -9.79 2.25
N THR A 140 3.60 -9.12 2.11
CA THR A 140 2.32 -9.78 1.75
C THR A 140 1.86 -9.51 0.32
N GLY A 141 2.43 -8.51 -0.35
CA GLY A 141 1.99 -8.02 -1.66
C GLY A 141 0.69 -7.21 -1.62
N GLN A 142 0.20 -6.86 -0.43
CA GLN A 142 -1.06 -6.13 -0.26
C GLN A 142 -0.88 -4.62 -0.40
N VAL A 143 -1.91 -3.94 -0.87
CA VAL A 143 -2.01 -2.48 -0.78
C VAL A 143 -2.79 -2.12 0.47
N LEU A 144 -2.21 -1.26 1.30
CA LEU A 144 -2.78 -0.79 2.56
C LEU A 144 -2.98 0.72 2.49
N GLU A 145 -4.14 1.19 2.92
CA GLU A 145 -4.39 2.61 3.14
C GLU A 145 -3.75 3.03 4.48
N ILE A 146 -2.84 3.99 4.43
CA ILE A 146 -2.20 4.56 5.62
C ILE A 146 -3.08 5.68 6.20
N GLY A 147 -3.83 6.36 5.35
CA GLY A 147 -4.84 7.34 5.73
C GLY A 147 -5.23 8.22 4.56
N LEU A 148 -5.95 9.31 4.84
CA LEU A 148 -6.45 10.25 3.83
C LEU A 148 -5.69 11.56 3.87
N ILE A 149 -5.13 11.99 2.75
CA ILE A 149 -4.44 13.28 2.62
C ILE A 149 -5.34 14.32 1.95
N ARG A 150 -5.17 15.58 2.31
CA ARG A 150 -5.85 16.74 1.71
C ARG A 150 -4.90 17.94 1.68
N GLY A 151 -5.01 18.74 0.63
CA GLY A 151 -4.13 19.89 0.42
C GLY A 151 -2.83 19.49 -0.26
N ASP A 152 -1.76 20.23 0.01
CA ASP A 152 -0.52 20.14 -0.76
C ASP A 152 0.39 19.01 -0.28
N PHE A 153 0.99 18.28 -1.23
CA PHE A 153 1.95 17.23 -0.96
C PHE A 153 3.05 17.15 -2.05
N PRO A 154 4.29 16.81 -1.67
CA PRO A 154 5.38 16.65 -2.62
C PRO A 154 5.28 15.31 -3.37
N VAL A 155 5.62 15.32 -4.64
CA VAL A 155 5.73 14.10 -5.47
C VAL A 155 7.18 13.87 -5.85
N GLN A 156 7.64 12.64 -5.68
CA GLN A 156 9.02 12.23 -5.99
C GLN A 156 9.14 11.52 -7.34
N ALA A 157 8.13 10.75 -7.72
CA ALA A 157 8.12 10.02 -8.97
C ALA A 157 6.68 9.84 -9.48
N ARG A 158 6.55 9.55 -10.77
CA ARG A 158 5.31 9.09 -11.40
C ARG A 158 5.54 7.70 -11.99
N PHE A 159 4.54 6.84 -11.92
CA PHE A 159 4.63 5.47 -12.43
C PHE A 159 3.23 4.91 -12.70
N THR A 160 3.17 3.79 -13.41
CA THR A 160 1.96 2.97 -13.54
C THR A 160 2.04 1.86 -12.50
N PHE A 161 1.03 1.76 -11.63
CA PHE A 161 1.01 0.75 -10.57
C PHE A 161 0.58 -0.60 -11.16
N ARG A 162 1.53 -1.54 -11.27
CA ARG A 162 1.36 -2.82 -11.95
C ARG A 162 0.11 -3.62 -11.52
N PRO A 163 -0.23 -3.74 -10.22
CA PRO A 163 -1.39 -4.54 -9.80
C PRO A 163 -2.74 -4.02 -10.32
N THR A 164 -2.88 -2.72 -10.57
CA THR A 164 -4.14 -2.13 -11.05
C THR A 164 -4.04 -1.53 -12.45
N GLY A 165 -2.83 -1.39 -13.00
CA GLY A 165 -2.58 -0.68 -14.26
C GLY A 165 -2.89 0.82 -14.21
N GLN A 166 -3.04 1.40 -13.00
CA GLN A 166 -3.44 2.80 -12.85
C GLN A 166 -2.22 3.73 -12.70
N PRO A 167 -2.29 4.95 -13.26
CA PRO A 167 -1.27 5.97 -13.00
C PRO A 167 -1.25 6.34 -11.51
N ALA A 168 -0.04 6.43 -10.95
CA ALA A 168 0.20 6.73 -9.55
C ALA A 168 1.36 7.72 -9.37
N LEU A 169 1.32 8.45 -8.26
CA LEU A 169 2.36 9.39 -7.84
C LEU A 169 2.99 8.88 -6.56
N GLU A 170 4.32 8.78 -6.55
CA GLU A 170 5.12 8.42 -5.37
C GLU A 170 5.20 9.64 -4.45
N VAL A 171 4.73 9.45 -3.22
CA VAL A 171 4.69 10.48 -2.18
C VAL A 171 5.59 10.00 -1.04
N PRO A 172 6.68 10.72 -0.72
CA PRO A 172 7.49 10.38 0.44
C PRO A 172 6.68 10.68 1.71
N TYR A 173 6.60 9.73 2.62
CA TYR A 173 5.86 9.86 3.87
C TYR A 173 6.78 9.65 5.08
N ARG A 174 6.83 10.62 5.99
CA ARG A 174 7.44 10.45 7.32
C ARG A 174 6.42 9.92 8.29
N ILE A 175 6.77 8.79 8.88
CA ILE A 175 5.89 8.07 9.80
C ILE A 175 5.53 8.98 10.98
N ASN A 176 4.22 9.21 11.16
CA ASN A 176 3.62 10.04 12.23
C ASN A 176 3.99 11.53 12.20
N ALA A 177 4.54 12.05 11.10
CA ALA A 177 4.96 13.44 11.01
C ALA A 177 4.30 14.25 9.88
N ASP A 178 3.83 13.58 8.81
CA ASP A 178 3.33 14.28 7.62
C ASP A 178 1.80 14.24 7.44
N PHE A 179 1.30 15.22 6.69
CA PHE A 179 -0.07 15.34 6.14
C PHE A 179 -1.24 15.36 7.13
N GLY A 180 -0.97 15.58 8.42
CA GLY A 180 -2.02 15.65 9.44
C GLY A 180 -2.81 14.33 9.58
N LEU A 181 -2.22 13.22 9.14
CA LEU A 181 -2.80 11.89 9.30
C LEU A 181 -2.91 11.60 10.80
N THR A 182 -4.13 11.61 11.30
CA THR A 182 -4.42 11.31 12.70
C THR A 182 -4.32 9.79 12.89
N ALA A 183 -3.12 9.36 13.28
CA ALA A 183 -2.75 8.00 13.66
C ALA A 183 -2.89 6.94 12.55
N VAL A 184 -1.78 6.67 11.86
CA VAL A 184 -1.60 5.38 11.18
C VAL A 184 -1.88 4.27 12.19
N SER A 185 -2.70 3.28 11.81
CA SER A 185 -2.99 2.15 12.69
C SER A 185 -1.70 1.46 13.16
N GLU A 186 -1.62 1.09 14.45
CA GLU A 186 -0.48 0.35 15.00
C GLU A 186 -0.17 -0.92 14.20
N ALA A 187 -1.19 -1.58 13.64
CA ALA A 187 -1.01 -2.75 12.79
C ALA A 187 -0.20 -2.42 11.50
N VAL A 188 -0.47 -1.25 10.89
CA VAL A 188 0.27 -0.79 9.71
C VAL A 188 1.69 -0.37 10.11
N LEU A 189 1.87 0.29 11.26
CA LEU A 189 3.19 0.64 11.78
C LEU A 189 4.06 -0.59 12.09
N GLN A 190 3.47 -1.66 12.61
CA GLN A 190 4.18 -2.92 12.85
C GLN A 190 4.61 -3.57 11.53
N ARG A 191 3.76 -3.55 10.50
CA ARG A 191 4.11 -4.06 9.17
C ARG A 191 5.20 -3.23 8.50
N LEU A 192 5.11 -1.90 8.58
CA LEU A 192 6.17 -0.99 8.09
C LEU A 192 7.51 -1.32 8.75
N ARG A 193 7.53 -1.45 10.08
CA ARG A 193 8.72 -1.83 10.85
C ARG A 193 9.25 -3.21 10.47
N ALA A 194 8.37 -4.20 10.30
CA ALA A 194 8.75 -5.56 9.87
C ALA A 194 9.33 -5.58 8.43
N ALA A 195 8.88 -4.66 7.57
CA ALA A 195 9.40 -4.49 6.22
C ALA A 195 10.70 -3.67 6.16
N GLY A 196 11.15 -3.10 7.29
CA GLY A 196 12.38 -2.32 7.41
C GLY A 196 12.19 -0.80 7.35
N TYR A 197 10.95 -0.30 7.32
CA TYR A 197 10.64 1.14 7.29
C TYR A 197 10.41 1.67 8.71
N THR A 198 11.34 2.48 9.21
CA THR A 198 11.32 3.02 10.60
C THR A 198 11.02 4.51 10.70
N GLU A 199 11.47 5.30 9.73
CA GLU A 199 11.34 6.77 9.74
C GLU A 199 10.57 7.29 8.53
N PHE A 200 10.81 6.68 7.36
CA PHE A 200 10.21 7.05 6.10
C PHE A 200 9.62 5.79 5.44
N ALA A 201 8.49 5.97 4.76
CA ALA A 201 7.90 4.96 3.92
C ALA A 201 7.69 5.53 2.50
N GLU A 202 7.92 4.70 1.50
CA GLU A 202 7.57 5.03 0.12
C GLU A 202 6.10 4.73 -0.09
N THR A 203 5.30 5.80 -0.16
CA THR A 203 3.84 5.71 -0.31
C THR A 203 3.44 6.24 -1.67
N PHE A 204 2.19 6.06 -2.04
CA PHE A 204 1.69 6.51 -3.31
C PHE A 204 0.22 6.90 -3.26
N VAL A 205 -0.18 7.72 -4.22
CA VAL A 205 -1.59 8.04 -4.48
C VAL A 205 -1.92 7.64 -5.91
N ILE A 206 -3.13 7.13 -6.13
CA ILE A 206 -3.64 6.91 -7.48
C ILE A 206 -4.06 8.26 -8.07
N VAL A 207 -3.63 8.53 -9.30
CA VAL A 207 -4.01 9.75 -10.02
C VAL A 207 -5.52 9.73 -10.27
N SER A 208 -6.18 10.80 -9.85
CA SER A 208 -7.61 11.02 -10.01
C SER A 208 -7.89 12.51 -10.21
N ASP A 209 -9.12 12.89 -10.55
CA ASP A 209 -9.50 14.30 -10.76
C ASP A 209 -9.26 15.19 -9.52
N ALA A 210 -9.28 14.57 -8.32
CA ALA A 210 -9.00 15.24 -7.06
C ALA A 210 -7.53 15.63 -6.88
N VAL A 211 -6.60 15.07 -7.64
CA VAL A 211 -5.15 15.30 -7.53
C VAL A 211 -4.67 16.10 -8.73
N GLN A 212 -4.16 17.31 -8.48
CA GLN A 212 -3.71 18.21 -9.54
C GLN A 212 -2.33 18.79 -9.25
N PRO A 213 -1.50 19.03 -10.27
CA PRO A 213 -0.27 19.80 -10.09
C PRO A 213 -0.62 21.22 -9.61
N ARG A 214 0.22 21.76 -8.72
CA ARG A 214 0.06 23.12 -8.19
C ARG A 214 0.66 24.19 -9.09
#